data_AF-A0A0R2MAJ2-F1
#
_entry.id   AF-A0A0R2MAJ2-F1
#
_cell.length_a   1.000
_cell.length_b   1.000
_cell.length_c   1.000
_cell.angle_alpha   90.00
_cell.angle_beta   90.00
_cell.angle_gamma   90.00
#
_symmetry.space_group_name_H-M   'P 1'
#
loop_
_entity.id
_entity.type
_entity.pdbx_description
1 polymer ?
#
loop_
_entity_poly.entity_id
_entity_poly.type
_entity_poly.pdbx_seq_one_letter_code
_entity_poly.pdbx_strand_id
1 'polypeptide(L)'
;MEEHTLDQTEFNKMKNGGWYDVADPEIARVMTRASQLTFKFNYGDQEMDPETVKQHLFGQADESNLVFGPIRMSTGINTFLGEGAMINYDCDFMDHAKIEIGSRTLIGPRCQLITDYHPLHADSRQLGKMFTKPIKIGADCWIGAGATIMGGVTLGNKTIVGAGAVVTRSYVDGSVILGGNPASVIRPTDDVNSDIPEDEFKARQLIIKVDQHLKVNESVQIAAMTLPANTRGGHYSFTSEDDTILSVSHAGVIKGLQRGQAKVTVLFIQPNFDQVISEEVLITVE
;
A
#
# COMPACT_ATOMS: atom_id res chain seq x y z
N MET A 1 -8.60 -15.71 -43.14
CA MET A 1 -8.30 -16.64 -42.03
C MET A 1 -6.92 -16.27 -41.52
N GLU A 2 -6.82 -15.27 -40.66
CA GLU A 2 -5.50 -14.76 -40.20
C GLU A 2 -5.67 -13.95 -38.91
N GLU A 3 -6.24 -14.57 -37.87
CA GLU A 3 -6.46 -13.90 -36.57
C GLU A 3 -6.20 -14.81 -35.34
N HIS A 4 -5.56 -15.97 -35.53
CA HIS A 4 -5.37 -16.99 -34.46
C HIS A 4 -3.92 -17.21 -34.00
N THR A 5 -2.95 -16.38 -34.38
CA THR A 5 -1.50 -16.63 -34.11
C THR A 5 -0.85 -15.70 -33.11
N LEU A 6 -1.59 -14.79 -32.48
CA LEU A 6 -1.11 -14.09 -31.29
C LEU A 6 -1.50 -14.96 -30.07
N ASP A 7 -0.53 -15.33 -29.22
CA ASP A 7 -0.73 -15.94 -27.88
C ASP A 7 -0.44 -17.45 -27.65
N GLN A 8 0.57 -18.04 -28.32
CA GLN A 8 0.92 -19.47 -28.11
C GLN A 8 2.30 -19.79 -27.50
N THR A 9 3.14 -18.80 -27.14
CA THR A 9 4.41 -19.10 -26.46
C THR A 9 4.18 -19.65 -25.05
N GLU A 10 5.08 -20.49 -24.55
CA GLU A 10 4.98 -21.02 -23.18
C GLU A 10 5.02 -19.90 -22.14
N PHE A 11 5.83 -18.86 -22.38
CA PHE A 11 5.87 -17.67 -21.53
C PHE A 11 4.52 -16.93 -21.46
N ASN A 12 3.82 -16.78 -22.59
CA ASN A 12 2.48 -16.16 -22.57
C ASN A 12 1.46 -17.04 -21.85
N LYS A 13 1.47 -18.36 -22.09
CA LYS A 13 0.62 -19.31 -21.36
C LYS A 13 0.86 -19.19 -19.84
N MET A 14 2.13 -19.14 -19.42
CA MET A 14 2.53 -18.93 -18.03
C MET A 14 1.94 -17.64 -17.45
N LYS A 15 1.99 -16.52 -18.17
CA LYS A 15 1.47 -15.24 -17.66
C LYS A 15 -0.06 -15.18 -17.63
N ASN A 16 -0.71 -15.85 -18.57
CA ASN A 16 -2.17 -15.81 -18.75
C ASN A 16 -2.91 -16.97 -18.05
N GLY A 17 -2.22 -17.78 -17.25
CA GLY A 17 -2.80 -18.91 -16.50
C GLY A 17 -3.15 -20.12 -17.37
N GLY A 18 -2.62 -20.18 -18.59
CA GLY A 18 -2.66 -21.35 -19.44
C GLY A 18 -1.71 -22.46 -18.93
N TRP A 19 -1.91 -23.68 -19.42
CA TRP A 19 -0.99 -24.78 -19.15
C TRP A 19 0.30 -24.60 -19.95
N TYR A 20 1.44 -24.53 -19.25
CA TYR A 20 2.75 -24.34 -19.86
C TYR A 20 3.78 -25.36 -19.38
N ASP A 21 4.85 -25.51 -20.16
CA ASP A 21 6.07 -26.24 -19.81
C ASP A 21 7.10 -25.27 -19.21
N VAL A 22 7.42 -25.46 -17.93
CA VAL A 22 8.40 -24.62 -17.22
C VAL A 22 9.83 -24.80 -17.73
N ALA A 23 10.11 -25.91 -18.43
CA ALA A 23 11.42 -26.16 -19.05
C ALA A 23 11.63 -25.40 -20.36
N ASP A 24 10.64 -24.62 -20.82
CA ASP A 24 10.78 -23.78 -22.01
C ASP A 24 12.01 -22.85 -21.90
N PRO A 25 12.85 -22.76 -22.96
CA PRO A 25 14.07 -21.97 -22.92
C PRO A 25 13.86 -20.48 -22.61
N GLU A 26 12.73 -19.89 -23.00
CA GLU A 26 12.42 -18.49 -22.69
C GLU A 26 12.17 -18.30 -21.20
N ILE A 27 11.35 -19.19 -20.61
CA ILE A 27 11.06 -19.19 -19.17
C ILE A 27 12.35 -19.44 -18.37
N ALA A 28 13.16 -20.44 -18.77
CA ALA A 28 14.43 -20.75 -18.13
C ALA A 28 15.41 -19.55 -18.14
N ARG A 29 15.45 -18.78 -19.24
CA ARG A 29 16.26 -17.56 -19.33
C ARG A 29 15.79 -16.49 -18.35
N VAL A 30 14.47 -16.30 -18.21
CA VAL A 30 13.89 -15.36 -17.24
C VAL A 30 14.21 -15.77 -15.81
N MET A 31 14.04 -17.06 -15.47
CA MET A 31 14.39 -17.59 -14.14
C MET A 31 15.88 -17.45 -13.83
N THR A 32 16.74 -17.69 -14.82
CA THR A 32 18.20 -17.51 -14.66
C THR A 32 18.54 -16.05 -14.35
N ARG A 33 17.95 -15.10 -15.10
CA ARG A 33 18.11 -13.66 -14.83
C ARG A 33 17.63 -13.31 -13.41
N ALA A 34 16.46 -13.80 -13.03
CA ALA A 34 15.89 -13.56 -11.71
C ALA A 34 16.82 -14.07 -10.61
N SER A 35 17.30 -15.31 -10.73
CA SER A 35 18.24 -15.91 -9.78
C SER A 35 19.52 -15.10 -9.61
N GLN A 36 20.09 -14.57 -10.70
CA GLN A 36 21.28 -13.72 -10.65
C GLN A 36 21.00 -12.40 -9.92
N LEU A 37 19.89 -11.73 -10.24
CA LEU A 37 19.51 -10.47 -9.59
C LEU A 37 19.13 -10.66 -8.14
N THR A 38 18.45 -11.74 -7.79
CA THR A 38 18.14 -12.11 -6.40
C THR A 38 19.43 -12.36 -5.61
N PHE A 39 20.42 -13.04 -6.20
CA PHE A 39 21.72 -13.23 -5.55
C PHE A 39 22.41 -11.89 -5.27
N LYS A 40 22.48 -11.01 -6.29
CA LYS A 40 23.03 -9.66 -6.16
C LYS A 40 22.30 -8.83 -5.10
N PHE A 41 20.97 -8.90 -5.06
CA PHE A 41 20.17 -8.19 -4.08
C PHE A 41 20.45 -8.68 -2.65
N ASN A 42 20.52 -10.00 -2.45
CA ASN A 42 20.68 -10.60 -1.13
C ASN A 42 22.09 -10.44 -0.54
N TYR A 43 23.12 -10.47 -1.38
CA TYR A 43 24.52 -10.57 -0.93
C TYR A 43 25.39 -9.39 -1.39
N GLY A 44 24.81 -8.43 -2.11
CA GLY A 44 25.51 -7.31 -2.70
C GLY A 44 26.09 -7.62 -4.08
N ASP A 45 26.38 -6.56 -4.81
CA ASP A 45 27.02 -6.56 -6.12
C ASP A 45 28.08 -5.46 -6.15
N GLN A 46 29.17 -5.66 -6.90
CA GLN A 46 30.23 -4.65 -6.99
C GLN A 46 29.94 -3.57 -8.04
N GLU A 47 29.05 -3.84 -9.00
CA GLU A 47 28.78 -2.96 -10.15
C GLU A 47 27.50 -2.14 -9.96
N MET A 48 26.48 -2.70 -9.32
CA MET A 48 25.20 -2.05 -9.06
C MET A 48 24.95 -1.86 -7.57
N ASP A 49 24.41 -0.69 -7.22
CA ASP A 49 23.91 -0.46 -5.87
C ASP A 49 22.61 -1.27 -5.61
N PRO A 50 22.26 -1.53 -4.33
CA PRO A 50 21.11 -2.36 -3.98
C PRO A 50 19.77 -1.85 -4.53
N GLU A 51 19.59 -0.54 -4.67
CA GLU A 51 18.35 0.06 -5.16
C GLU A 51 18.21 -0.19 -6.66
N THR A 52 19.28 -0.01 -7.43
CA THR A 52 19.32 -0.36 -8.86
C THR A 52 19.07 -1.85 -9.07
N VAL A 53 19.64 -2.73 -8.24
CA VAL A 53 19.36 -4.18 -8.33
C VAL A 53 17.89 -4.48 -8.05
N LYS A 54 17.30 -3.84 -7.03
CA LYS A 54 15.87 -3.95 -6.69
C LYS A 54 15.00 -3.58 -7.88
N GLN A 55 15.24 -2.43 -8.51
CA GLN A 55 14.46 -1.95 -9.65
C GLN A 55 14.58 -2.87 -10.88
N HIS A 56 15.74 -3.51 -11.09
CA HIS A 56 15.89 -4.50 -12.16
C HIS A 56 15.25 -5.86 -11.82
N LEU A 57 15.18 -6.23 -10.54
CA LEU A 57 14.63 -7.50 -10.09
C LEU A 57 13.11 -7.53 -10.20
N PHE A 58 12.43 -6.52 -9.64
CA PHE A 58 10.97 -6.45 -9.60
C PHE A 58 10.37 -5.99 -10.93
N GLY A 59 9.13 -6.39 -11.21
CA GLY A 59 8.35 -5.83 -12.32
C GLY A 59 7.99 -4.36 -12.08
N GLN A 60 7.81 -3.99 -10.82
CA GLN A 60 7.68 -2.61 -10.36
C GLN A 60 8.11 -2.51 -8.89
N ALA A 61 9.05 -1.62 -8.61
CA ALA A 61 9.42 -1.15 -7.28
C ALA A 61 10.11 0.22 -7.42
N ASP A 62 9.96 1.09 -6.43
CA ASP A 62 10.60 2.40 -6.38
C ASP A 62 11.28 2.66 -5.03
N GLU A 63 11.85 3.85 -4.86
CA GLU A 63 12.60 4.26 -3.66
C GLU A 63 11.76 4.27 -2.37
N SER A 64 10.43 4.37 -2.48
CA SER A 64 9.54 4.30 -1.32
C SER A 64 9.42 2.88 -0.76
N ASN A 65 9.75 1.85 -1.55
CA ASN A 65 9.63 0.46 -1.15
C ASN A 65 10.82 0.00 -0.31
N LEU A 66 10.51 -0.51 0.89
CA LEU A 66 11.49 -1.12 1.77
C LEU A 66 11.46 -2.65 1.62
N VAL A 67 12.52 -3.21 1.04
CA VAL A 67 12.65 -4.66 0.84
C VAL A 67 13.87 -5.15 1.61
N PHE A 68 13.63 -6.04 2.56
CA PHE A 68 14.68 -6.60 3.42
C PHE A 68 15.05 -8.01 2.94
N GLY A 69 16.27 -8.14 2.41
CA GLY A 69 16.84 -9.42 1.97
C GLY A 69 17.41 -10.25 3.14
N PRO A 70 17.47 -11.59 3.01
CA PRO A 70 17.35 -12.31 1.75
C PRO A 70 15.90 -12.58 1.33
N ILE A 71 15.63 -12.55 0.02
CA ILE A 71 14.36 -12.98 -0.60
C ILE A 71 14.63 -14.04 -1.67
N ARG A 72 13.59 -14.77 -2.10
CA ARG A 72 13.68 -15.75 -3.20
C ARG A 72 12.55 -15.48 -4.19
N MET A 73 12.87 -15.44 -5.47
CA MET A 73 11.91 -15.12 -6.53
C MET A 73 12.09 -16.05 -7.73
N SER A 74 10.99 -16.48 -8.35
CA SER A 74 11.02 -17.32 -9.56
C SER A 74 11.41 -16.52 -10.81
N THR A 75 10.82 -15.35 -11.00
CA THR A 75 11.01 -14.49 -12.18
C THR A 75 11.34 -13.05 -11.81
N GLY A 76 10.85 -12.55 -10.67
CA GLY A 76 11.01 -11.16 -10.21
C GLY A 76 10.12 -10.17 -10.96
N ILE A 77 10.17 -10.23 -12.28
CA ILE A 77 9.50 -9.30 -13.22
C ILE A 77 7.97 -9.33 -13.15
N ASN A 78 7.38 -10.31 -12.44
CA ASN A 78 5.94 -10.43 -12.28
C ASN A 78 5.45 -9.96 -10.90
N THR A 79 6.35 -9.47 -10.04
CA THR A 79 6.00 -8.91 -8.74
C THR A 79 6.00 -7.38 -8.78
N PHE A 80 4.90 -6.77 -8.38
CA PHE A 80 4.63 -5.33 -8.47
C PHE A 80 4.32 -4.76 -7.10
N LEU A 81 5.14 -3.81 -6.64
CA LEU A 81 5.00 -3.12 -5.37
C LEU A 81 4.37 -1.75 -5.57
N GLY A 82 3.32 -1.47 -4.80
CA GLY A 82 2.76 -0.13 -4.67
C GLY A 82 3.58 0.73 -3.71
N GLU A 83 3.38 2.04 -3.76
CA GLU A 83 4.10 3.04 -2.95
C GLU A 83 4.13 2.67 -1.45
N GLY A 84 5.32 2.71 -0.85
CA GLY A 84 5.52 2.48 0.58
C GLY A 84 5.26 1.04 1.04
N ALA A 85 5.06 0.09 0.12
CA ALA A 85 4.98 -1.32 0.49
C ALA A 85 6.31 -1.81 1.08
N MET A 86 6.23 -2.67 2.09
CA MET A 86 7.38 -3.22 2.79
C MET A 86 7.38 -4.75 2.72
N ILE A 87 8.52 -5.33 2.35
CA ILE A 87 8.76 -6.78 2.35
C ILE A 87 9.84 -7.10 3.36
N ASN A 88 9.54 -7.98 4.31
CA ASN A 88 10.46 -8.39 5.35
C ASN A 88 11.25 -9.66 4.94
N TYR A 89 12.22 -10.04 5.77
CA TYR A 89 13.21 -11.09 5.49
C TYR A 89 12.62 -12.45 5.11
N ASP A 90 13.38 -13.22 4.34
CA ASP A 90 13.16 -14.64 4.04
C ASP A 90 11.85 -14.96 3.29
N CYS A 91 11.27 -13.99 2.59
CA CYS A 91 10.07 -14.23 1.79
C CYS A 91 10.35 -14.99 0.48
N ASP A 92 9.40 -15.84 0.09
CA ASP A 92 9.38 -16.58 -1.16
C ASP A 92 8.27 -16.05 -2.09
N PHE A 93 8.65 -15.70 -3.32
CA PHE A 93 7.74 -15.29 -4.39
C PHE A 93 7.84 -16.26 -5.55
N MET A 94 6.90 -17.20 -5.65
CA MET A 94 6.75 -18.03 -6.85
C MET A 94 5.86 -17.27 -7.84
N ASP A 95 6.47 -16.29 -8.50
CA ASP A 95 5.81 -15.27 -9.32
C ASP A 95 5.80 -15.61 -10.82
N HIS A 96 5.47 -16.85 -11.19
CA HIS A 96 5.28 -17.17 -12.60
C HIS A 96 4.03 -16.48 -13.19
N ALA A 97 3.02 -16.16 -12.38
CA ALA A 97 2.00 -15.16 -12.69
C ALA A 97 2.15 -13.88 -11.85
N LYS A 98 1.35 -12.87 -12.20
CA LYS A 98 1.37 -11.55 -11.55
C LYS A 98 1.12 -11.65 -10.04
N ILE A 99 1.96 -10.97 -9.26
CA ILE A 99 1.75 -10.69 -7.83
C ILE A 99 1.67 -9.17 -7.69
N GLU A 100 0.52 -8.66 -7.25
CA GLU A 100 0.32 -7.23 -6.98
C GLU A 100 0.21 -7.01 -5.47
N ILE A 101 1.04 -6.11 -4.94
CA ILE A 101 1.04 -5.71 -3.53
C ILE A 101 0.73 -4.22 -3.46
N GLY A 102 -0.42 -3.86 -2.88
CA GLY A 102 -0.89 -2.48 -2.80
C GLY A 102 -0.05 -1.60 -1.87
N SER A 103 -0.24 -0.28 -1.99
CA SER A 103 0.50 0.73 -1.24
C SER A 103 0.43 0.53 0.27
N ARG A 104 1.54 0.84 0.97
CA ARG A 104 1.68 0.76 2.44
C ARG A 104 1.38 -0.62 3.05
N THR A 105 1.33 -1.66 2.22
CA THR A 105 1.15 -3.02 2.70
C THR A 105 2.44 -3.58 3.29
N LEU A 106 2.30 -4.24 4.43
CA LEU A 106 3.41 -4.83 5.16
C LEU A 106 3.38 -6.35 5.00
N ILE A 107 4.42 -6.92 4.41
CA ILE A 107 4.63 -8.38 4.35
C ILE A 107 5.65 -8.76 5.42
N GLY A 108 5.22 -9.54 6.40
CA GLY A 108 6.05 -10.05 7.48
C GLY A 108 7.09 -11.07 7.01
N PRO A 109 8.03 -11.46 7.88
CA PRO A 109 9.13 -12.32 7.46
C PRO A 109 8.64 -13.74 7.16
N ARG A 110 9.35 -14.46 6.28
CA ARG A 110 9.07 -15.84 5.87
C ARG A 110 7.69 -16.06 5.23
N CYS A 111 7.08 -15.02 4.67
CA CYS A 111 5.84 -15.19 3.92
C CYS A 111 6.10 -15.87 2.56
N GLN A 112 5.10 -16.59 2.07
CA GLN A 112 5.14 -17.27 0.78
C GLN A 112 3.98 -16.80 -0.09
N LEU A 113 4.27 -16.30 -1.29
CA LEU A 113 3.26 -15.94 -2.28
C LEU A 113 3.44 -16.84 -3.49
N ILE A 114 2.50 -17.77 -3.67
CA ILE A 114 2.67 -18.93 -4.57
C ILE A 114 1.63 -18.90 -5.67
N THR A 115 2.01 -18.48 -6.89
CA THR A 115 1.06 -18.43 -8.01
C THR A 115 0.86 -19.79 -8.70
N ASP A 116 1.81 -20.70 -8.50
CA ASP A 116 1.96 -21.98 -9.18
C ASP A 116 0.99 -23.07 -8.73
N TYR A 117 0.52 -23.87 -9.69
CA TYR A 117 -0.27 -25.07 -9.46
C TYR A 117 0.16 -26.21 -10.37
N HIS A 118 0.17 -27.42 -9.79
CA HIS A 118 0.38 -28.66 -10.53
C HIS A 118 -0.92 -29.42 -10.75
N PRO A 119 -0.99 -30.29 -11.78
CA PRO A 119 -2.07 -31.25 -11.91
C PRO A 119 -2.29 -32.07 -10.64
N LEU A 120 -3.55 -32.24 -10.23
CA LEU A 120 -3.89 -33.08 -9.08
C LEU A 120 -3.69 -34.57 -9.37
N HIS A 121 -3.92 -35.00 -10.62
CA HIS A 121 -3.70 -36.37 -11.05
C HIS A 121 -2.21 -36.66 -11.24
N ALA A 122 -1.72 -37.75 -10.66
CA ALA A 122 -0.30 -38.08 -10.64
C ALA A 122 0.31 -38.27 -12.05
N ASP A 123 -0.39 -39.00 -12.92
CA ASP A 123 0.10 -39.25 -14.29
C ASP A 123 0.16 -37.96 -15.12
N SER A 124 -0.76 -37.03 -14.86
CA SER A 124 -0.74 -35.73 -15.53
C SER A 124 0.43 -34.86 -15.08
N ARG A 125 0.93 -35.04 -13.83
CA ARG A 125 2.13 -34.32 -13.37
C ARG A 125 3.40 -34.77 -14.08
N GLN A 126 3.45 -36.00 -14.58
CA GLN A 126 4.61 -36.51 -15.33
C GLN A 126 4.81 -35.79 -16.66
N LEU A 127 3.79 -35.08 -17.15
CA LEU A 127 3.88 -34.28 -18.36
C LEU A 127 4.71 -33.00 -18.20
N GLY A 128 5.17 -32.67 -16.99
CA GLY A 128 5.97 -31.46 -16.71
C GLY A 128 5.17 -30.16 -16.80
N LYS A 129 3.85 -30.24 -17.01
CA LYS A 129 3.00 -29.06 -17.17
C LYS A 129 2.51 -28.51 -15.84
N MET A 130 2.39 -27.19 -15.80
CA MET A 130 1.79 -26.47 -14.68
C MET A 130 0.95 -25.29 -15.20
N PHE A 131 0.16 -24.70 -14.32
CA PHE A 131 -0.56 -23.47 -14.59
C PHE A 131 -0.43 -22.55 -13.39
N THR A 132 -0.73 -21.27 -13.59
CA THR A 132 -0.57 -20.24 -12.58
C THR A 132 -1.86 -19.47 -12.40
N LYS A 133 -2.00 -18.82 -11.24
CA LYS A 133 -3.06 -17.85 -10.99
C LYS A 133 -2.49 -16.63 -10.27
N PRO A 134 -2.86 -15.40 -10.68
CA PRO A 134 -2.30 -14.19 -10.10
C PRO A 134 -2.73 -14.01 -8.63
N ILE A 135 -1.92 -13.28 -7.86
CA ILE A 135 -2.24 -12.86 -6.49
C ILE A 135 -2.39 -11.34 -6.49
N LYS A 136 -3.42 -10.86 -5.79
CA LYS A 136 -3.63 -9.42 -5.57
C LYS A 136 -3.86 -9.11 -4.10
N ILE A 137 -3.05 -8.24 -3.53
CA ILE A 137 -3.15 -7.77 -2.16
C ILE A 137 -3.43 -6.26 -2.21
N GLY A 138 -4.51 -5.81 -1.57
CA GLY A 138 -4.91 -4.41 -1.51
C GLY A 138 -3.93 -3.52 -0.75
N ALA A 139 -4.25 -2.24 -0.63
CA ALA A 139 -3.47 -1.28 0.14
C ALA A 139 -3.68 -1.46 1.65
N ASP A 140 -2.71 -1.00 2.44
CA ASP A 140 -2.74 -0.99 3.91
C ASP A 140 -2.98 -2.38 4.53
N CYS A 141 -2.63 -3.46 3.82
CA CYS A 141 -2.74 -4.81 4.35
C CYS A 141 -1.56 -5.14 5.27
N TRP A 142 -1.74 -6.11 6.15
CA TRP A 142 -0.65 -6.69 6.93
C TRP A 142 -0.66 -8.20 6.85
N ILE A 143 0.38 -8.78 6.25
CA ILE A 143 0.56 -10.22 6.12
C ILE A 143 1.53 -10.68 7.20
N GLY A 144 1.02 -11.39 8.20
CA GLY A 144 1.79 -11.84 9.36
C GLY A 144 2.87 -12.85 9.00
N ALA A 145 3.89 -12.94 9.87
CA ALA A 145 5.06 -13.78 9.63
C ALA A 145 4.70 -15.24 9.28
N GLY A 146 5.36 -15.81 8.28
CA GLY A 146 5.16 -17.21 7.89
C GLY A 146 3.83 -17.51 7.20
N ALA A 147 3.02 -16.49 6.84
CA ALA A 147 1.76 -16.73 6.14
C ALA A 147 2.00 -17.11 4.66
N THR A 148 1.10 -17.93 4.12
CA THR A 148 1.12 -18.37 2.72
C THR A 148 -0.12 -17.86 2.00
N ILE A 149 0.08 -17.18 0.87
CA ILE A 149 -0.99 -16.70 -0.02
C ILE A 149 -0.95 -17.51 -1.31
N MET A 150 -2.04 -18.23 -1.61
CA MET A 150 -2.13 -19.08 -2.80
C MET A 150 -2.59 -18.33 -4.04
N GLY A 151 -2.18 -18.80 -5.21
CA GLY A 151 -2.52 -18.21 -6.50
C GLY A 151 -4.03 -18.15 -6.73
N GLY A 152 -4.50 -17.03 -7.26
CA GLY A 152 -5.93 -16.74 -7.47
C GLY A 152 -6.58 -16.03 -6.29
N VAL A 153 -5.86 -15.80 -5.19
CA VAL A 153 -6.35 -15.02 -4.05
C VAL A 153 -6.29 -13.52 -4.36
N THR A 154 -7.39 -12.84 -4.05
CA THR A 154 -7.49 -11.39 -3.98
C THR A 154 -7.87 -10.98 -2.56
N LEU A 155 -7.04 -10.16 -1.92
CA LEU A 155 -7.33 -9.52 -0.63
C LEU A 155 -7.65 -8.05 -0.85
N GLY A 156 -8.78 -7.61 -0.30
CA GLY A 156 -9.16 -6.20 -0.26
C GLY A 156 -8.28 -5.40 0.69
N ASN A 157 -8.41 -4.08 0.63
CA ASN A 157 -7.62 -3.15 1.44
C ASN A 157 -7.79 -3.43 2.94
N LYS A 158 -6.77 -3.10 3.75
CA LYS A 158 -6.79 -3.24 5.21
C LYS A 158 -7.01 -4.68 5.70
N THR A 159 -6.79 -5.69 4.85
CA THR A 159 -6.85 -7.08 5.29
C THR A 159 -5.63 -7.40 6.15
N ILE A 160 -5.85 -8.02 7.30
CA ILE A 160 -4.79 -8.57 8.14
C ILE A 160 -4.81 -10.09 8.00
N VAL A 161 -3.67 -10.69 7.71
CA VAL A 161 -3.48 -12.15 7.70
C VAL A 161 -2.62 -12.51 8.92
N GLY A 162 -3.15 -13.34 9.80
CA GLY A 162 -2.43 -13.81 10.97
C GLY A 162 -1.18 -14.60 10.61
N ALA A 163 -0.21 -14.62 11.52
CA ALA A 163 1.02 -15.38 11.35
C ALA A 163 0.74 -16.88 11.09
N GLY A 164 1.48 -17.48 10.16
CA GLY A 164 1.35 -18.90 9.79
C GLY A 164 0.04 -19.28 9.08
N ALA A 165 -0.82 -18.31 8.75
CA ALA A 165 -2.09 -18.61 8.08
C ALA A 165 -1.88 -19.02 6.61
N VAL A 166 -2.75 -19.91 6.11
CA VAL A 166 -2.72 -20.36 4.70
C VAL A 166 -3.98 -19.88 4.00
N VAL A 167 -3.84 -18.82 3.21
CA VAL A 167 -4.95 -18.16 2.52
C VAL A 167 -5.17 -18.82 1.16
N THR A 168 -6.32 -19.49 1.03
CA THR A 168 -6.72 -20.25 -0.17
C THR A 168 -7.95 -19.66 -0.87
N ARG A 169 -8.54 -18.60 -0.32
CA ARG A 169 -9.77 -17.96 -0.80
C ARG A 169 -9.61 -16.44 -0.76
N SER A 170 -10.27 -15.77 -1.71
CA SER A 170 -10.29 -14.30 -1.79
C SER A 170 -11.22 -13.69 -0.76
N TYR A 171 -10.84 -12.52 -0.27
CA TYR A 171 -11.61 -11.67 0.65
C TYR A 171 -11.57 -10.24 0.10
N VAL A 172 -12.34 -10.01 -0.96
CA VAL A 172 -12.20 -8.84 -1.85
C VAL A 172 -12.64 -7.54 -1.17
N ASP A 173 -13.60 -7.61 -0.26
CA ASP A 173 -14.13 -6.43 0.46
C ASP A 173 -13.09 -5.83 1.44
N GLY A 174 -12.10 -6.64 1.85
CA GLY A 174 -11.04 -6.22 2.76
C GLY A 174 -11.51 -6.05 4.20
N SER A 175 -10.76 -5.26 4.98
CA SER A 175 -11.08 -4.87 6.37
C SER A 175 -11.46 -6.04 7.29
N VAL A 176 -10.77 -7.18 7.11
CA VAL A 176 -10.96 -8.40 7.91
C VAL A 176 -9.62 -8.91 8.42
N ILE A 177 -9.67 -9.58 9.56
CA ILE A 177 -8.58 -10.38 10.10
C ILE A 177 -8.82 -11.83 9.72
N LEU A 178 -7.87 -12.42 9.01
CA LEU A 178 -7.85 -13.81 8.60
C LEU A 178 -6.88 -14.60 9.48
N GLY A 179 -7.19 -15.86 9.78
CA GLY A 179 -6.24 -16.76 10.42
C GLY A 179 -6.62 -18.22 10.28
N GLY A 180 -5.64 -19.10 10.54
CA GLY A 180 -5.79 -20.55 10.43
C GLY A 180 -5.25 -21.13 9.12
N ASN A 181 -5.35 -22.45 9.01
CA ASN A 181 -4.95 -23.23 7.85
C ASN A 181 -6.03 -24.31 7.57
N PRO A 182 -6.94 -24.10 6.59
CA PRO A 182 -7.05 -22.91 5.75
C PRO A 182 -7.53 -21.67 6.52
N ALA A 183 -7.14 -20.49 6.06
CA ALA A 183 -7.49 -19.23 6.70
C ALA A 183 -8.98 -18.88 6.56
N SER A 184 -9.61 -18.50 7.67
CA SER A 184 -10.98 -18.00 7.74
C SER A 184 -11.04 -16.63 8.41
N VAL A 185 -12.12 -15.88 8.20
CA VAL A 185 -12.38 -14.62 8.91
C VAL A 185 -12.48 -14.91 10.42
N ILE A 186 -11.69 -14.20 11.19
CA ILE A 186 -11.76 -14.15 12.66
C ILE A 186 -12.72 -13.04 13.07
N ARG A 187 -12.51 -11.82 12.57
CA ARG A 187 -13.33 -10.63 12.83
C ARG A 187 -13.01 -9.48 11.87
N PRO A 188 -13.84 -8.42 11.79
CA PRO A 188 -13.50 -7.18 11.09
C PRO A 188 -12.29 -6.46 11.72
N THR A 189 -11.57 -5.66 10.92
CA THR A 189 -10.48 -4.81 11.42
C THR A 189 -10.99 -3.55 12.12
N ASP A 190 -12.21 -3.11 11.84
CA ASP A 190 -12.79 -1.91 12.45
C ASP A 190 -13.06 -2.10 13.95
N ASP A 191 -13.10 -3.36 14.41
CA ASP A 191 -13.20 -3.72 15.83
C ASP A 191 -11.82 -3.72 16.54
N VAL A 192 -10.75 -3.28 15.88
CA VAL A 192 -9.39 -3.20 16.44
C VAL A 192 -9.10 -1.76 16.85
N ASN A 193 -8.94 -1.52 18.15
CA ASN A 193 -8.42 -0.24 18.63
C ASN A 193 -6.96 -0.07 18.21
N SER A 194 -6.51 1.18 18.01
CA SER A 194 -5.09 1.46 17.82
C SER A 194 -4.28 0.90 19.00
N ASP A 195 -3.31 0.03 18.72
CA ASP A 195 -2.36 -0.46 19.71
C ASP A 195 -1.25 0.57 20.02
N ILE A 196 -1.15 1.63 19.22
CA ILE A 196 -0.32 2.80 19.49
C ILE A 196 -1.06 3.70 20.49
N PRO A 197 -0.42 4.13 21.60
CA PRO A 197 -0.98 5.11 22.52
C PRO A 197 -1.56 6.32 21.80
N GLU A 198 -2.73 6.81 22.21
CA GLU A 198 -3.41 7.92 21.52
C GLU A 198 -2.53 9.18 21.39
N ASP A 199 -1.57 9.37 22.31
CA ASP A 199 -0.62 10.48 22.29
C ASP A 199 0.53 10.33 21.28
N GLU A 200 0.74 9.15 20.72
CA GLU A 200 1.68 8.89 19.61
C GLU A 200 1.00 8.89 18.23
N PHE A 201 -0.34 8.87 18.18
CA PHE A 201 -1.07 8.93 16.92
C PHE A 201 -1.06 10.36 16.36
N LYS A 202 -0.36 10.54 15.22
CA LYS A 202 -0.28 11.85 14.55
C LYS A 202 -1.62 12.27 13.97
N ALA A 203 -1.91 13.57 14.00
CA ALA A 203 -3.04 14.13 13.27
C ALA A 203 -2.94 13.74 11.78
N ARG A 204 -4.08 13.38 11.19
CA ARG A 204 -4.18 13.07 9.75
C ARG A 204 -5.22 13.93 9.04
N GLN A 205 -6.12 14.56 9.79
CA GLN A 205 -7.13 15.46 9.28
C GLN A 205 -7.26 16.67 10.20
N LEU A 206 -7.65 17.79 9.62
CA LEU A 206 -8.01 19.01 10.32
C LEU A 206 -9.47 19.32 9.97
N ILE A 207 -10.31 19.48 10.99
CA ILE A 207 -11.72 19.83 10.82
C ILE A 207 -11.89 21.26 11.31
N ILE A 208 -12.41 22.11 10.42
CA ILE A 208 -12.75 23.51 10.72
C ILE A 208 -14.27 23.63 10.86
N LYS A 209 -14.71 24.27 11.94
CA LYS A 209 -16.10 24.70 12.15
C LYS A 209 -16.12 26.19 12.44
N VAL A 210 -16.76 26.96 11.57
CA VAL A 210 -16.93 28.41 11.70
C VAL A 210 -18.15 28.83 10.87
N ASP A 211 -18.81 29.93 11.26
CA ASP A 211 -19.79 30.56 10.37
C ASP A 211 -19.06 31.18 9.17
N GLN A 212 -19.51 30.86 7.97
CA GLN A 212 -18.89 31.33 6.73
C GLN A 212 -19.47 32.65 6.25
N HIS A 213 -20.50 33.17 6.92
CA HIS A 213 -21.11 34.47 6.61
C HIS A 213 -21.05 35.37 7.84
N LEU A 214 -20.62 36.61 7.63
CA LEU A 214 -20.38 37.55 8.71
C LEU A 214 -20.65 38.99 8.24
N LYS A 215 -21.12 39.89 9.10
CA LYS A 215 -21.33 41.29 8.72
C LYS A 215 -20.07 42.13 8.91
N VAL A 216 -19.97 43.26 8.19
CA VAL A 216 -18.91 44.25 8.48
C VAL A 216 -18.93 44.65 9.96
N ASN A 217 -17.75 44.61 10.61
CA ASN A 217 -17.50 44.79 12.05
C ASN A 217 -17.97 43.67 13.00
N GLU A 218 -18.55 42.59 12.49
CA GLU A 218 -18.89 41.41 13.30
C GLU A 218 -17.64 40.52 13.51
N SER A 219 -17.70 39.60 14.47
CA SER A 219 -16.60 38.67 14.76
C SER A 219 -17.11 37.27 15.07
N VAL A 220 -16.40 36.25 14.56
CA VAL A 220 -16.70 34.82 14.78
C VAL A 220 -15.44 34.08 15.21
N GLN A 221 -15.60 33.05 16.04
CA GLN A 221 -14.51 32.18 16.49
C GLN A 221 -14.42 30.95 15.59
N ILE A 222 -13.21 30.66 15.08
CA ILE A 222 -12.92 29.38 14.44
C ILE A 222 -12.78 28.31 15.53
N ALA A 223 -13.51 27.20 15.37
CA ALA A 223 -13.26 25.97 16.10
C ALA A 223 -12.54 24.98 15.17
N ALA A 224 -11.25 24.77 15.43
CA ALA A 224 -10.42 23.80 14.72
C ALA A 224 -10.12 22.60 15.60
N MET A 225 -10.18 21.40 15.04
CA MET A 225 -9.76 20.17 15.72
C MET A 225 -9.00 19.27 14.76
N THR A 226 -7.99 18.60 15.27
CA THR A 226 -7.34 17.50 14.55
C THR A 226 -8.09 16.20 14.76
N LEU A 227 -8.02 15.30 13.79
CA LEU A 227 -8.36 13.89 14.00
C LEU A 227 -7.10 13.02 13.91
N PRO A 228 -6.86 12.20 14.95
CA PRO A 228 -7.64 12.07 16.18
C PRO A 228 -7.50 13.30 17.12
N ALA A 229 -8.54 13.52 17.94
CA ALA A 229 -8.71 14.71 18.78
C ALA A 229 -7.62 14.92 19.86
N ASN A 230 -6.81 13.90 20.13
CA ASN A 230 -5.78 13.89 21.20
C ASN A 230 -4.35 14.11 20.69
N THR A 231 -4.19 14.84 19.58
CA THR A 231 -2.85 15.12 19.03
C THR A 231 -2.08 16.08 19.96
N ARG A 232 -1.10 15.57 20.72
CA ARG A 232 -0.38 16.36 21.73
C ARG A 232 0.60 17.38 21.15
N GLY A 233 0.72 18.51 21.84
CA GLY A 233 1.83 19.46 21.73
C GLY A 233 1.84 20.40 20.52
N GLY A 234 0.93 20.22 19.55
CA GLY A 234 0.83 21.12 18.41
C GLY A 234 0.12 22.43 18.74
N HIS A 235 0.31 23.42 17.87
CA HIS A 235 -0.40 24.70 17.95
C HIS A 235 -1.07 25.02 16.61
N TYR A 236 -2.15 25.79 16.67
CA TYR A 236 -2.83 26.29 15.50
C TYR A 236 -2.25 27.63 15.07
N SER A 237 -2.10 27.80 13.75
CA SER A 237 -1.82 29.10 13.14
C SER A 237 -2.94 29.45 12.17
N PHE A 238 -3.25 30.73 12.07
CA PHE A 238 -4.35 31.25 11.27
C PHE A 238 -3.84 32.42 10.43
N THR A 239 -4.15 32.40 9.13
CA THR A 239 -3.79 33.49 8.21
C THR A 239 -4.97 33.82 7.29
N SER A 240 -5.16 35.10 6.99
CA SER A 240 -6.10 35.57 5.97
C SER A 240 -5.40 35.69 4.63
N GLU A 241 -6.08 35.38 3.53
CA GLU A 241 -5.57 35.68 2.18
C GLU A 241 -5.66 37.17 1.83
N ASP A 242 -6.58 37.92 2.46
CA ASP A 242 -6.80 39.34 2.23
C ASP A 242 -7.21 40.06 3.52
N ASP A 243 -6.23 40.71 4.15
CA ASP A 243 -6.40 41.49 5.39
C ASP A 243 -7.20 42.79 5.20
N THR A 244 -7.58 43.15 3.97
CA THR A 244 -8.47 44.30 3.71
C THR A 244 -9.95 43.92 3.87
N ILE A 245 -10.30 42.64 3.65
CA ILE A 245 -11.67 42.12 3.74
C ILE A 245 -11.98 41.64 5.15
N LEU A 246 -11.08 40.87 5.75
CA LEU A 246 -11.20 40.38 7.12
C LEU A 246 -9.83 40.24 7.77
N SER A 247 -9.77 40.36 9.09
CA SER A 247 -8.58 39.98 9.87
C SER A 247 -8.83 38.71 10.65
N VAL A 248 -7.79 37.92 10.87
CA VAL A 248 -7.81 36.77 11.78
C VAL A 248 -6.71 36.93 12.83
N SER A 249 -7.09 36.78 14.09
CA SER A 249 -6.14 36.86 15.21
C SER A 249 -5.42 35.53 15.44
N HIS A 250 -4.32 35.58 16.19
CA HIS A 250 -3.61 34.38 16.67
C HIS A 250 -4.50 33.41 17.48
N ALA A 251 -5.60 33.90 18.06
CA ALA A 251 -6.57 33.08 18.79
C ALA A 251 -7.68 32.50 17.88
N GLY A 252 -7.62 32.70 16.56
CA GLY A 252 -8.61 32.22 15.61
C GLY A 252 -9.93 33.01 15.59
N VAL A 253 -9.94 34.23 16.14
CA VAL A 253 -11.08 35.16 15.98
C VAL A 253 -10.97 35.86 14.63
N ILE A 254 -12.00 35.71 13.79
CA ILE A 254 -12.14 36.41 12.51
C ILE A 254 -12.99 37.66 12.72
N LYS A 255 -12.59 38.79 12.14
CA LYS A 255 -13.37 40.03 12.12
C LYS A 255 -13.55 40.54 10.69
N GLY A 256 -14.79 40.79 10.29
CA GLY A 256 -15.11 41.40 9.00
C GLY A 256 -14.77 42.88 8.98
N LEU A 257 -14.00 43.31 7.98
CA LEU A 257 -13.52 44.69 7.84
C LEU A 257 -14.18 45.41 6.67
N GLN A 258 -14.33 44.72 5.55
CA GLN A 258 -14.95 45.23 4.34
C GLN A 258 -15.74 44.13 3.64
N ARG A 259 -16.78 44.52 2.89
CA ARG A 259 -17.55 43.60 2.07
C ARG A 259 -16.66 42.89 1.05
N GLY A 260 -16.78 41.57 0.97
CA GLY A 260 -15.98 40.75 0.08
C GLY A 260 -15.94 39.30 0.55
N GLN A 261 -15.07 38.51 -0.08
CA GLN A 261 -14.79 37.14 0.32
C GLN A 261 -13.30 36.99 0.50
N ALA A 262 -12.90 36.31 1.57
CA ALA A 262 -11.51 35.95 1.82
C ALA A 262 -11.44 34.59 2.49
N LYS A 263 -10.48 33.77 2.06
CA LYS A 263 -10.12 32.53 2.71
C LYS A 263 -9.31 32.77 3.96
N VAL A 264 -9.59 31.94 4.96
CA VAL A 264 -8.75 31.77 6.13
C VAL A 264 -8.11 30.39 6.06
N THR A 265 -6.78 30.35 6.09
CA THR A 265 -6.00 29.12 6.19
C THR A 265 -5.79 28.79 7.66
N VAL A 266 -6.08 27.55 8.04
CA VAL A 266 -5.80 27.00 9.37
C VAL A 266 -4.70 25.97 9.23
N LEU A 267 -3.61 26.15 9.97
CA LEU A 267 -2.51 25.22 10.04
C LEU A 267 -2.48 24.58 11.42
N PHE A 268 -2.24 23.28 11.48
CA PHE A 268 -1.81 22.61 12.71
C PHE A 268 -0.34 22.21 12.57
N ILE A 269 0.50 22.75 13.47
CA ILE A 269 1.96 22.57 13.45
C ILE A 269 2.36 21.74 14.65
N GLN A 270 3.02 20.59 14.42
CA GLN A 270 3.54 19.73 15.48
C GLN A 270 4.99 20.10 15.86
N PRO A 271 5.40 20.00 17.14
CA PRO A 271 6.71 20.47 17.61
C PRO A 271 7.94 19.77 16.99
N ASN A 272 7.78 18.53 16.53
CA ASN A 272 8.91 17.63 16.22
C ASN A 272 8.82 16.96 14.84
N PHE A 273 7.79 17.27 14.06
CA PHE A 273 7.60 16.71 12.75
C PHE A 273 7.32 17.90 11.85
N ASP A 274 8.10 18.11 10.80
CA ASP A 274 7.86 19.12 9.75
C ASP A 274 6.52 18.90 9.00
N GLN A 275 5.62 18.10 9.58
CA GLN A 275 4.29 17.78 9.13
C GLN A 275 3.34 18.91 9.53
N VAL A 276 2.90 19.64 8.52
CA VAL A 276 1.86 20.66 8.62
C VAL A 276 0.60 20.09 7.99
N ILE A 277 -0.50 20.08 8.74
CA ILE A 277 -1.83 19.82 8.16
C ILE A 277 -2.47 21.19 7.97
N SER A 278 -2.91 21.45 6.74
CA SER A 278 -3.52 22.72 6.35
C SER A 278 -4.91 22.48 5.81
N GLU A 279 -5.86 23.32 6.21
CA GLU A 279 -7.18 23.40 5.60
C GLU A 279 -7.56 24.86 5.40
N GLU A 280 -8.41 25.13 4.41
CA GLU A 280 -8.89 26.47 4.09
C GLU A 280 -10.40 26.55 4.23
N VAL A 281 -10.89 27.69 4.71
CA VAL A 281 -12.32 28.00 4.73
C VAL A 281 -12.56 29.37 4.10
N LEU A 282 -13.50 29.45 3.15
CA LEU A 282 -13.91 30.70 2.54
C LEU A 282 -14.92 31.41 3.46
N ILE A 283 -14.69 32.68 3.74
CA ILE A 283 -15.59 33.53 4.54
C ILE A 283 -16.11 34.66 3.67
N THR A 284 -17.41 34.95 3.79
CA THR A 284 -18.10 36.04 3.11
C THR A 284 -18.48 37.12 4.12
N VAL A 285 -18.07 38.36 3.85
CA VAL A 285 -18.40 39.54 4.66
C VAL A 285 -19.46 40.38 3.94
N GLU A 286 -20.61 40.61 4.58
CA GLU A 286 -21.81 41.29 4.03
C GLU A 286 -22.15 42.64 4.72
#